data_AF-A0A0F8AYS6-F1
#
_entry.id   AF-A0A0F8AYS6-F1
#
_cell.length_a   1.000
_cell.length_b   1.000
_cell.length_c   1.000
_cell.angle_alpha   90.00
_cell.angle_beta   90.00
_cell.angle_gamma   90.00
#
_symmetry.space_group_name_H-M   'P 1'
#
loop_
_entity.id
_entity.type
_entity.pdbx_description
1 polymer ?
#
loop_
_entity_poly.entity_id
_entity_poly.type
_entity_poly.pdbx_seq_one_letter_code
_entity_poly.pdbx_strand_id
1 'polypeptide(L)' 'MRKKELISIHALLLEVAQYLIENENMPARRMSTYHALGVTPLGIHKSKQDHYEAITVLIKTIEEEFEQTPMPPISP' A
#
# COMPACT_ATOMS: atom_id res chain seq x y z
N MET A 1 2.62 -8.49 15.31
CA MET A 1 2.76 -7.02 15.43
C MET A 1 1.67 -6.46 16.34
N ARG A 2 1.96 -5.42 17.12
CA ARG A 2 1.00 -4.72 17.97
C ARG A 2 0.06 -3.85 17.11
N LYS A 3 -1.15 -3.56 17.60
CA LYS A 3 -2.15 -2.79 16.82
C LYS A 3 -1.63 -1.41 16.41
N LYS A 4 -0.91 -0.73 17.31
CA LYS A 4 -0.29 0.57 17.03
C LYS A 4 0.76 0.49 15.92
N GLU A 5 1.58 -0.57 15.89
CA GLU A 5 2.57 -0.78 14.83
C GLU A 5 1.90 -0.96 13.47
N LEU A 6 0.81 -1.73 13.41
CA LEU A 6 0.03 -1.91 12.19
C LEU A 6 -0.61 -0.58 11.72
N ILE A 7 -1.19 0.20 12.63
CA ILE A 7 -1.76 1.51 12.28
C ILE A 7 -0.67 2.44 11.73
N SER A 8 0.51 2.49 12.36
CA SER A 8 1.62 3.33 11.90
C SER A 8 2.13 2.91 10.52
N ILE A 9 2.27 1.62 10.26
CA ILE A 9 2.72 1.12 8.95
C ILE A 9 1.66 1.35 7.88
N HIS A 10 0.38 1.13 8.19
CA HIS A 10 -0.71 1.46 7.29
C HIS A 10 -0.65 2.94 6.92
N ALA A 11 -0.54 3.85 7.89
CA ALA A 11 -0.43 5.29 7.64
C ALA A 11 0.75 5.63 6.72
N LEU A 12 1.94 5.08 7.01
CA LEU A 12 3.13 5.31 6.19
C LEU A 12 2.97 4.81 4.75
N LEU A 13 2.45 3.60 4.55
CA LEU A 13 2.27 3.04 3.21
C LEU A 13 1.19 3.78 2.41
N LEU A 14 0.15 4.27 3.08
CA LEU A 14 -0.85 5.13 2.44
C LEU A 14 -0.20 6.43 1.94
N GLU A 15 0.65 7.05 2.75
CA GLU A 15 1.40 8.25 2.36
C GLU A 15 2.36 7.97 1.18
N VAL A 16 3.04 6.83 1.18
CA VAL A 16 3.89 6.42 0.04
C VAL A 16 3.06 6.26 -1.23
N ALA A 17 1.92 5.57 -1.16
CA ALA A 17 1.04 5.42 -2.32
C ALA A 17 0.51 6.78 -2.81
N GLN A 18 0.16 7.69 -1.89
CA GLN A 18 -0.25 9.07 -2.20
C GLN A 18 0.88 9.82 -2.93
N TYR A 19 2.11 9.74 -2.42
CA TYR A 19 3.29 10.32 -3.06
C TYR A 19 3.48 9.80 -4.49
N LEU A 20 3.38 8.49 -4.71
CA LEU A 20 3.53 7.89 -6.05
C LEU A 20 2.46 8.40 -7.03
N ILE A 21 1.22 8.62 -6.56
CA ILE A 21 0.14 9.18 -7.39
C ILE A 21 0.44 10.62 -7.77
N GLU A 22 0.89 11.42 -6.80
CA GLU A 22 1.07 12.86 -6.97
C GLU A 22 2.37 13.23 -7.70
N ASN A 23 3.42 12.42 -7.53
CA ASN A 23 4.78 12.79 -7.95
C ASN A 23 5.41 11.82 -8.96
N GLU A 24 4.96 10.56 -9.02
CA GLU A 24 5.58 9.50 -9.85
C GLU A 24 4.62 8.92 -10.91
N ASN A 25 3.55 9.66 -11.27
CA ASN A 25 2.54 9.28 -12.28
C ASN A 25 1.81 7.94 -12.04
N MET A 26 1.81 7.40 -10.82
CA MET A 26 1.02 6.21 -10.51
C MET A 26 -0.48 6.52 -10.71
N PRO A 27 -1.22 5.76 -11.55
CA PRO A 27 -2.63 6.04 -11.75
C PRO A 27 -3.43 5.85 -10.46
N ALA A 28 -4.19 6.86 -10.01
CA ALA A 28 -5.00 6.79 -8.78
C ALA A 28 -5.98 5.59 -8.76
N ARG A 29 -6.43 5.12 -9.94
CA ARG A 29 -7.25 3.91 -10.07
C ARG A 29 -6.60 2.64 -9.48
N ARG A 30 -5.27 2.58 -9.35
CA ARG A 30 -4.57 1.46 -8.70
C ARG A 30 -4.95 1.31 -7.23
N MET A 31 -5.43 2.38 -6.58
CA MET A 31 -5.90 2.35 -5.19
C MET A 31 -7.32 1.80 -5.02
N SER A 32 -8.01 1.41 -6.11
CA SER A 32 -9.42 0.97 -6.03
C SER A 32 -9.62 -0.21 -5.08
N THR A 33 -8.71 -1.20 -5.10
CA THR A 33 -8.76 -2.37 -4.21
C THR A 33 -8.60 -1.96 -2.75
N TYR A 34 -7.70 -1.03 -2.46
CA TYR A 34 -7.50 -0.48 -1.12
C TYR A 34 -8.76 0.25 -0.63
N HIS A 35 -9.32 1.15 -1.45
CA HIS A 35 -10.52 1.91 -1.09
C HIS A 35 -11.74 1.02 -0.85
N ALA A 36 -11.88 -0.08 -1.59
CA ALA A 36 -12.96 -1.05 -1.43
C ALA A 36 -12.95 -1.74 -0.05
N LEU A 37 -11.81 -1.80 0.65
CA LEU A 37 -11.73 -2.35 2.00
C LEU A 37 -12.49 -1.49 3.03
N GLY A 38 -12.65 -0.19 2.78
CA GLY A 38 -13.27 0.73 3.76
C GLY A 38 -12.51 0.78 5.09
N VAL A 39 -11.18 0.64 5.06
CA VAL A 39 -10.29 0.71 6.22
C VAL A 39 -9.29 1.83 6.01
N THR A 40 -9.22 2.77 6.95
CA THR A 40 -8.22 3.85 6.96
C THR A 40 -7.39 3.79 8.24
N PRO A 41 -6.22 4.45 8.29
CA PRO A 41 -5.43 4.52 9.52
C PRO A 41 -6.18 5.18 10.69
N LEU A 42 -7.11 6.09 10.40
CA LEU A 42 -7.96 6.76 11.38
C LEU A 42 -9.10 5.87 11.93
N GLY A 43 -9.34 4.72 11.32
CA GLY A 43 -10.34 3.74 11.74
C GLY A 43 -9.93 3.00 13.02
N ILE A 44 -9.78 3.70 14.15
CA ILE A 44 -9.28 3.12 15.41
C ILE A 44 -10.15 1.96 15.95
N HIS A 45 -11.42 1.89 15.54
CA HIS A 45 -12.36 0.82 15.87
C HIS A 45 -12.18 -0.45 15.02
N LYS A 46 -11.44 -0.38 13.90
CA LYS A 46 -11.14 -1.51 13.03
C LYS A 46 -10.21 -2.51 13.74
N SER A 47 -10.28 -3.78 13.33
CA SER A 47 -9.54 -4.87 13.95
C SER A 47 -8.05 -4.82 13.58
N LYS A 48 -7.21 -5.62 14.25
CA LYS A 48 -5.81 -5.80 13.82
C LYS A 48 -5.74 -6.42 12.41
N GLN A 49 -6.65 -7.34 12.11
CA GLN A 49 -6.69 -8.03 10.83
C GLN A 49 -7.05 -7.06 9.69
N ASP A 50 -7.99 -6.14 9.94
CA ASP A 50 -8.39 -5.11 8.98
C ASP A 50 -7.20 -4.23 8.56
N HIS A 51 -6.38 -3.79 9.54
CA HIS A 51 -5.18 -3.01 9.22
C HIS A 51 -4.11 -3.84 8.53
N TYR A 52 -3.97 -5.12 8.88
CA TYR A 52 -3.03 -6.02 8.22
C TYR A 52 -3.39 -6.24 6.75
N GLU A 53 -4.66 -6.51 6.46
CA GLU A 53 -5.16 -6.68 5.09
C GLU A 53 -4.96 -5.41 4.26
N ALA A 54 -5.27 -4.24 4.83
CA ALA A 54 -5.01 -2.96 4.18
C ALA A 54 -3.51 -2.74 3.86
N ILE A 55 -2.62 -3.10 4.78
CA ILE A 55 -1.16 -3.07 4.55
C ILE A 55 -0.78 -3.98 3.38
N THR A 56 -1.27 -5.22 3.37
CA THR A 56 -0.95 -6.17 2.30
C THR A 56 -1.41 -5.66 0.93
N VAL A 57 -2.61 -5.08 0.85
CA VAL A 57 -3.10 -4.48 -0.40
C VAL A 57 -2.24 -3.29 -0.82
N LEU A 58 -1.89 -2.38 0.11
CA LEU A 58 -1.01 -1.24 -0.19
C LEU A 58 0.36 -1.68 -0.71
N ILE A 59 0.98 -2.68 -0.07
CA ILE A 59 2.28 -3.23 -0.52
C ILE A 59 2.16 -3.73 -1.96
N LYS A 60 1.16 -4.56 -2.27
CA LYS A 60 0.97 -5.07 -3.63
C LYS A 60 0.75 -3.96 -4.65
N THR A 61 -0.09 -2.98 -4.33
CA THR A 61 -0.32 -1.82 -5.20
C THR A 61 0.98 -1.07 -5.51
N ILE A 62 1.85 -0.92 -4.50
CA ILE A 62 3.15 -0.28 -4.65
C ILE A 62 4.11 -1.17 -5.47
N GLU A 63 4.19 -2.47 -5.18
CA GLU A 63 5.02 -3.43 -5.93
C GLU A 63 4.68 -3.44 -7.42
N GLU A 64 3.40 -3.48 -7.77
CA GLU A 64 2.91 -3.47 -9.15
C GLU A 64 3.25 -2.16 -9.91
N GLU A 65 3.59 -1.08 -9.21
CA GLU A 65 4.10 0.14 -9.84
C GLU A 65 5.57 -0.02 -10.27
N PHE A 66 6.37 -0.76 -9.49
CA PHE A 66 7.79 -0.96 -9.75
C PHE A 66 8.13 -2.19 -10.61
N GLU A 67 7.22 -3.16 -10.73
CA GLU A 67 7.42 -4.37 -11.57
C GLU A 67 7.53 -4.08 -13.08
N GLN A 68 7.39 -2.83 -13.52
CA GLN A 68 7.62 -2.43 -14.93
C GLN A 68 9.10 -2.29 -15.33
N THR A 69 10.05 -2.58 -14.44
CA THR A 69 11.48 -2.64 -14.80
C THR A 69 11.87 -4.10 -15.08
N PRO A 70 12.05 -4.53 -16.35
CA PRO A 70 12.62 -5.84 -16.60
C PRO A 70 13.99 -5.89 -15.96
N MET A 71 14.21 -6.84 -15.04
CA MET A 71 15.57 -7.12 -14.57
C MET A 71 16.43 -7.43 -15.80
N PRO A 72 17.58 -6.75 -15.98
CA PRO A 72 18.49 -7.09 -17.06
C PRO A 72 18.87 -8.57 -16.90
N PRO A 73 18.98 -9.33 -18.01
CA PRO A 73 19.37 -10.74 -17.95
C PRO A 73 20.68 -10.85 -17.19
N ILE A 74 20.69 -11.72 -16.19
CA ILE A 74 21.89 -12.03 -15.41
C ILE A 74 22.82 -12.76 -16.38
N SER A 75 23.84 -12.06 -16.88
CA SER A 75 24.89 -12.67 -17.70
C SER A 75 25.56 -13.80 -16.89
N PRO A 76 25.75 -15.01 -17.48
CA PRO A 76 26.36 -16.14 -16.80
C PRO A 76 27.84 -15.93 -16.46
#